data_AF-A0A845K2B2-F1
#
_entry.id   AF-A0A845K2B2-F1
#
_cell.length_a   1.000
_cell.length_b   1.000
_cell.length_c   1.000
_cell.angle_alpha   90.00
_cell.angle_beta   90.00
_cell.angle_gamma   90.00
#
_symmetry.space_group_name_H-M   'P 1'
#
loop_
_entity.id
_entity.type
_entity.pdbx_description
1 polymer ?
#
loop_
_entity_poly.entity_id
_entity_poly.type
_entity_poly.pdbx_seq_one_letter_code
_entity_poly.pdbx_strand_id
1 'polypeptide(L)'
;MTQKQRHLMFLNKDGAGVVVEAREVSEKESLKQEAESKGMTCKAITIEKFYPDYRGYRYFDLRNPVTRETFSIDYVLNAWEVDKRHHEGHEGTEEWFIH
;
A
#
# COMPACT_ATOMS: atom_id res chain seq x y z
N MET A 1 20.19 -8.10 21.82
CA MET A 1 19.47 -8.26 20.54
C MET A 1 19.11 -6.87 20.05
N THR A 2 19.84 -6.34 19.07
CA THR A 2 19.39 -5.14 18.37
C THR A 2 18.18 -5.57 17.54
N GLN A 3 16.98 -5.18 17.98
CA GLN A 3 15.82 -5.22 17.11
C GLN A 3 16.22 -4.42 15.87
N LYS A 4 16.42 -5.10 14.73
CA LYS A 4 16.64 -4.42 13.45
C LYS A 4 15.44 -3.48 13.28
N GLN A 5 15.71 -2.18 13.39
CA GLN A 5 14.67 -1.16 13.30
C GLN A 5 13.98 -1.36 11.96
N ARG A 6 12.68 -1.66 12.00
CA ARG A 6 11.91 -1.87 10.77
C ARG A 6 11.43 -0.53 10.24
N HIS A 7 11.53 -0.32 8.94
CA HIS A 7 11.15 0.93 8.30
C HIS A 7 9.78 0.78 7.62
N LEU A 8 8.72 0.63 8.42
CA LEU A 8 7.36 0.52 7.89
C LEU A 8 6.73 1.89 7.64
N MET A 9 5.89 1.92 6.60
CA MET A 9 4.97 3.01 6.32
C MET A 9 3.68 2.50 5.68
N PHE A 10 2.60 3.21 5.94
CA PHE A 10 1.33 3.06 5.25
C PHE A 10 1.21 4.16 4.21
N LEU A 11 1.05 3.75 2.96
CA LEU A 11 0.77 4.63 1.82
C LEU A 11 -0.72 4.53 1.52
N ASN A 12 -1.41 5.67 1.42
CA ASN A 12 -2.83 5.68 1.08
C ASN A 12 -3.18 6.75 0.04
N LYS A 13 -4.28 6.53 -0.65
CA LYS A 13 -4.93 7.51 -1.51
C LYS A 13 -6.40 7.14 -1.65
N ASP A 14 -7.30 8.11 -1.52
CA ASP A 14 -8.74 7.96 -1.77
C ASP A 14 -9.41 6.74 -1.06
N GLY A 15 -8.99 6.46 0.18
CA GLY A 15 -9.53 5.35 0.99
C GLY A 15 -8.88 3.98 0.73
N ALA A 16 -8.08 3.84 -0.34
CA ALA A 16 -7.24 2.67 -0.58
C ALA A 16 -5.86 2.84 0.09
N GLY A 17 -5.20 1.72 0.42
CA GLY A 17 -3.89 1.77 1.05
C GLY A 17 -3.07 0.49 0.97
N VAL A 18 -1.77 0.64 1.12
CA VAL A 18 -0.78 -0.46 1.17
C VAL A 18 0.23 -0.19 2.29
N VAL A 19 0.78 -1.27 2.84
CA VAL A 19 1.89 -1.20 3.78
C VAL A 19 3.17 -1.57 3.06
N VAL A 20 4.21 -0.77 3.27
CA VAL A 20 5.55 -0.98 2.68
C VAL A 20 6.57 -1.04 3.80
N GLU A 21 7.44 -2.04 3.77
CA GLU A 21 8.62 -2.16 4.64
C GLU A 21 9.88 -1.91 3.83
N ALA A 22 10.51 -0.75 4.04
CA ALA A 22 11.78 -0.39 3.40
C ALA A 22 12.97 -1.03 4.11
N ARG A 23 14.10 -1.16 3.39
CA ARG A 23 15.36 -1.70 3.93
C ARG A 23 16.05 -0.73 4.87
N GLU A 24 15.95 0.56 4.58
CA GLU A 24 16.66 1.63 5.29
C GLU A 24 15.89 2.95 5.30
N VAL A 25 16.33 3.89 6.13
CA VAL A 25 15.67 5.20 6.30
C VAL A 25 15.70 6.04 5.03
N SER A 26 16.80 6.01 4.27
CA SER A 26 16.93 6.76 3.02
C SER A 26 15.94 6.28 1.96
N GLU A 27 15.86 4.97 1.75
CA GLU A 27 14.87 4.36 0.83
C GLU A 27 13.44 4.68 1.25
N LYS A 28 13.16 4.65 2.57
CA LYS A 28 11.86 5.06 3.10
C LYS A 28 11.53 6.53 2.76
N GLU A 29 12.47 7.44 2.92
CA GLU A 29 12.22 8.87 2.64
C GLU A 29 12.07 9.12 1.14
N SER A 30 12.86 8.46 0.29
CA SER A 30 12.71 8.54 -1.18
C SER A 30 11.32 8.05 -1.63
N LEU A 31 10.87 6.90 -1.11
CA LEU A 31 9.53 6.36 -1.40
C LEU A 31 8.41 7.29 -0.91
N LYS A 32 8.58 7.87 0.28
CA LYS A 32 7.64 8.86 0.81
C LYS A 32 7.53 10.08 -0.12
N GLN A 33 8.66 10.65 -0.53
CA GLN A 33 8.68 11.80 -1.45
C GLN A 33 8.03 11.46 -2.79
N GLU A 34 8.33 10.29 -3.35
CA GLU A 34 7.70 9.82 -4.59
C GLU A 34 6.18 9.67 -4.42
N ALA A 35 5.73 9.01 -3.34
CA ALA A 35 4.31 8.81 -3.06
C ALA A 35 3.55 10.13 -2.86
N GLU A 36 4.12 11.05 -2.07
CA GLU A 36 3.57 12.38 -1.85
C GLU A 36 3.50 13.20 -3.15
N SER A 37 4.52 13.11 -4.02
CA SER A 37 4.51 13.77 -5.33
C SER A 37 3.38 13.26 -6.25
N LYS A 38 2.88 12.04 -6.02
CA LYS A 38 1.78 11.41 -6.75
C LYS A 38 0.43 11.53 -6.01
N GLY A 39 0.38 12.36 -4.96
CA GLY A 39 -0.83 12.67 -4.21
C GLY A 39 -1.25 11.61 -3.20
N MET A 40 -0.35 10.72 -2.80
CA MET A 40 -0.60 9.79 -1.69
C MET A 40 -0.27 10.46 -0.35
N THR A 41 -0.89 9.99 0.73
CA THR A 41 -0.42 10.31 2.08
C THR A 41 0.42 9.18 2.64
N CYS A 42 1.48 9.56 3.37
CA CYS A 42 2.44 8.62 3.94
C CYS A 42 2.42 8.71 5.46
N LYS A 43 2.18 7.59 6.14
CA LYS A 43 2.22 7.51 7.60
C LYS A 43 3.24 6.48 8.05
N ALA A 44 4.23 6.90 8.85
CA ALA A 44 5.12 5.96 9.52
C ALA A 44 4.31 5.10 10.51
N ILE A 45 4.52 3.78 10.46
CA ILE A 45 3.89 2.84 11.38
C ILE A 45 4.95 1.95 12.04
N THR A 46 4.60 1.37 13.18
CA THR A 46 5.44 0.38 13.85
C THR A 46 4.88 -1.02 13.60
N ILE A 47 5.69 -2.06 13.81
CA ILE A 47 5.25 -3.44 13.61
C ILE A 47 4.14 -3.85 14.60
N GLU A 48 4.13 -3.25 15.79
CA GLU A 48 3.11 -3.47 16.82
C GLU A 48 1.75 -2.92 16.37
N LYS A 49 1.76 -1.81 15.61
CA LYS A 49 0.52 -1.25 15.02
C LYS A 49 0.06 -1.96 13.76
N PHE A 50 0.95 -2.70 13.09
CA PHE A 50 0.60 -3.37 11.84
C PHE A 50 -0.56 -4.36 12.00
N TYR A 51 -0.48 -5.25 12.99
CA TYR A 51 -1.51 -6.28 13.20
C TYR A 51 -2.90 -5.72 13.57
N PRO A 52 -3.05 -4.81 14.55
CA PRO A 52 -4.37 -4.30 14.93
C PRO A 52 -4.96 -3.38 13.85
N ASP A 53 -4.14 -2.54 13.21
CA ASP A 53 -4.67 -1.43 12.40
C ASP A 53 -4.55 -1.68 10.89
N TYR A 54 -3.66 -2.58 10.45
CA TYR A 54 -3.27 -2.68 9.03
C TYR A 54 -3.27 -4.09 8.42
N ARG A 55 -3.68 -5.13 9.16
CA ARG A 55 -3.63 -6.54 8.71
C ARG A 55 -4.40 -6.84 7.41
N GLY A 56 -5.41 -6.03 7.07
CA GLY A 56 -6.20 -6.18 5.84
C GLY A 56 -5.59 -5.53 4.60
N TYR A 57 -4.55 -4.70 4.75
CA TYR A 57 -3.93 -4.04 3.61
C TYR A 57 -2.83 -4.90 3.00
N ARG A 58 -2.64 -4.74 1.69
CA ARG A 58 -1.56 -5.42 0.97
C ARG A 58 -0.21 -4.97 1.52
N TYR A 59 0.68 -5.92 1.74
CA TYR A 59 2.00 -5.72 2.32
C TYR A 59 3.11 -5.96 1.29
N PHE A 60 4.04 -5.02 1.19
CA PHE A 60 5.22 -5.13 0.33
C PHE A 60 6.50 -5.09 1.17
N ASP A 61 7.25 -6.19 1.16
CA ASP A 61 8.56 -6.28 1.80
C ASP A 61 9.68 -5.91 0.81
N LEU A 62 10.15 -4.66 0.83
CA LEU A 62 11.21 -4.21 -0.09
C LEU A 62 12.60 -4.67 0.34
N ARG A 63 12.72 -5.35 1.49
CA ARG A 63 13.94 -6.07 1.86
C ARG A 63 14.10 -7.34 1.01
N ASN A 64 12.98 -7.87 0.48
CA ASN A 64 13.00 -8.94 -0.50
C ASN A 64 13.38 -8.37 -1.88
N PRO A 65 14.48 -8.83 -2.50
CA PRO A 65 14.93 -8.29 -3.79
C PRO A 65 13.88 -8.44 -4.90
N VAL A 66 13.11 -9.54 -4.90
CA VAL A 66 12.07 -9.79 -5.93
C VAL A 66 10.95 -8.77 -5.82
N THR A 67 10.48 -8.50 -4.61
CA THR A 67 9.45 -7.48 -4.38
C THR A 67 9.97 -6.09 -4.70
N ARG A 68 11.23 -5.80 -4.36
CA ARG A 68 11.85 -4.50 -4.66
C ARG A 68 11.98 -4.22 -6.16
N GLU A 69 12.34 -5.23 -6.95
CA GLU A 69 12.47 -5.09 -8.41
C GLU A 69 11.12 -4.89 -9.11
N THR A 70 10.03 -5.38 -8.50
CA THR A 70 8.69 -5.35 -9.09
C THR A 70 7.79 -4.28 -8.49
N PHE A 71 8.13 -3.74 -7.32
CA PHE A 71 7.35 -2.72 -6.64
C PHE A 71 7.48 -1.37 -7.36
N SER A 72 6.34 -0.74 -7.60
CA SER A 72 6.25 0.60 -8.17
C SER A 72 5.00 1.28 -7.63
N ILE A 73 5.13 2.56 -7.25
CA ILE A 73 3.98 3.35 -6.82
C ILE A 73 3.00 3.56 -7.98
N ASP A 74 3.51 3.72 -9.21
CA ASP A 74 2.66 3.84 -10.41
C ASP A 74 1.82 2.57 -10.62
N TYR A 75 2.41 1.40 -10.41
CA TYR A 75 1.66 0.14 -10.48
C TYR A 75 0.56 0.07 -9.42
N VAL A 76 0.85 0.47 -8.18
CA VAL A 76 -0.13 0.50 -7.09
C VAL A 76 -1.30 1.43 -7.42
N LEU A 77 -1.00 2.64 -7.88
CA LEU A 77 -2.02 3.62 -8.25
C LEU A 77 -2.87 3.13 -9.43
N ASN A 78 -2.24 2.60 -10.47
CA ASN A 78 -2.95 2.05 -11.62
C ASN A 78 -3.86 0.88 -11.21
N ALA A 79 -3.41 -0.01 -10.32
CA ALA A 79 -4.23 -1.10 -9.80
C ALA A 79 -5.47 -0.59 -9.06
N TRP A 80 -5.34 0.48 -8.27
CA TRP A 80 -6.48 1.09 -7.57
C TRP A 80 -7.44 1.80 -8.53
N GLU A 81 -6.93 2.49 -9.55
CA GLU A 81 -7.77 3.12 -10.57
C GLU A 81 -8.57 2.08 -11.38
N VAL A 82 -7.93 0.97 -11.74
CA VAL A 82 -8.59 -0.13 -12.44
C VAL A 82 -9.68 -0.75 -11.57
N ASP A 83 -9.38 -1.05 -10.29
CA ASP A 83 -10.36 -1.57 -9.33
C ASP A 83 -11.56 -0.64 -9.15
N LYS A 84 -11.31 0.67 -9.01
CA LYS A 84 -12.36 1.70 -8.93
C LYS A 84 -13.24 1.72 -10.17
N ARG A 85 -12.65 1.70 -11.37
CA ARG A 85 -13.41 1.66 -12.64
C ARG A 85 -14.25 0.38 -12.78
N HIS A 86 -13.73 -0.75 -12.31
CA HIS A 86 -14.50 -2.00 -12.29
C HIS A 86 -15.68 -1.92 -11.32
N HIS A 87 -15.53 -1.30 -10.16
CA HIS A 87 -16.64 -1.12 -9.23
C HIS A 87 -17.67 -0.09 -9.74
N GLU A 88 -17.24 1.01 -10.37
CA GLU A 88 -18.13 2.02 -10.97
C GLU A 88 -18.90 1.48 -12.19
N GLY A 89 -18.29 0.58 -12.98
CA GLY A 89 -18.95 -0.09 -14.11
C GLY A 89 -19.99 -1.15 -13.71
N HIS A 90 -20.13 -1.44 -12.42
CA HIS A 90 -21.05 -2.42 -11.85
C HIS A 90 -22.23 -1.79 -11.08
N GLU A 91 -22.55 -0.50 -11.28
CA GLU A 91 -23.85 0.09 -10.87
C GLU A 91 -25.01 -0.33 -11.82
N GLY A 92 -25.00 -1.57 -12.29
CA GLY A 92 -25.96 -2.07 -13.28
C GLY A 92 -25.98 -3.59 -13.36
N THR A 93 -26.36 -4.26 -12.28
CA THR A 93 -27.05 -5.58 -12.31
C THR A 93 -27.55 -5.90 -10.90
N GLU A 94 -28.70 -5.33 -10.53
CA GLU A 94 -29.53 -5.83 -9.43
C GLU A 94 -30.15 -7.19 -9.80
N GLU A 95 -29.38 -8.26 -10.03
CA GLU A 95 -29.98 -9.59 -10.27
C GLU A 95 -29.10 -10.74 -9.78
N TRP A 96 -28.76 -10.82 -8.49
CA TRP A 96 -28.25 -12.09 -7.90
C TRP A 96 -28.70 -12.38 -6.46
N PHE A 97 -29.86 -11.87 -6.03
CA PHE A 97 -30.53 -12.41 -4.83
C PHE A 97 -31.66 -13.34 -5.25
N ILE A 98 -31.36 -14.63 -5.34
CA ILE A 98 -32.37 -15.69 -5.43
C ILE A 98 -33.00 -15.83 -4.03
N HIS A 99 -34.32 -15.65 -3.95
CA HIS A 99 -35.17 -15.96 -2.77
C HIS A 99 -35.34 -17.49 -2.60
#